data_AF-A0A4P9WU39-F1
#
_entry.id   AF-A0A4P9WU39-F1
#
_cell.length_a   1.000
_cell.length_b   1.000
_cell.length_c   1.000
_cell.angle_alpha   90.00
_cell.angle_beta   90.00
_cell.angle_gamma   90.00
#
_symmetry.space_group_name_H-M   'P 1'
#
loop_
_entity.id
_entity.type
_entity.pdbx_description
1 polymer ?
#
loop_
_entity_poly.entity_id
_entity_poly.type
_entity_poly.pdbx_seq_one_letter_code
_entity_poly.pdbx_strand_id
1 'polypeptide(L)'
;MFQGAALLMEAFMMYMPGAIDELVPRLLDLVLHQIVPRADTEGEPNPDGTVAIRPRIEESNSIHILFLETVINALIYNPLLTLNHLQQREQLNFFLGRWFAHLDRFRRVHDRRLCILALTAILHLPLDQLPATLQQEYARLWEALVKVYEGLPAAIKNREEIEAEMERDDDDDEDDEDETGAANGAHLNGADDEDVEDEEDAYLDSLTRSGMRSWNGEGGTYGDDDDDDDEDYMLEEDPYYESPYDSIPLFSRFRETAAQLSARPDVANVVQHVLSTQTTVVNEI
;
A
#
# COMPACT_ATOMS: atom_id res chain seq x y z
N MET A 1 -1.22 -12.49 8.95
CA MET A 1 -2.69 -12.71 8.77
C MET A 1 -3.41 -11.50 8.13
N PHE A 2 -3.33 -10.27 8.65
CA PHE A 2 -4.06 -9.12 8.10
C PHE A 2 -3.56 -8.69 6.71
N GLN A 3 -2.24 -8.79 6.46
CA GLN A 3 -1.63 -8.46 5.17
C GLN A 3 -2.13 -9.38 4.05
N GLY A 4 -2.09 -10.71 4.24
CA GLY A 4 -2.65 -11.65 3.27
C GLY A 4 -4.14 -11.42 2.94
N ALA A 5 -4.94 -10.94 3.89
CA ALA A 5 -6.33 -10.57 3.63
C ALA A 5 -6.43 -9.31 2.75
N ALA A 6 -5.63 -8.27 3.04
CA ALA A 6 -5.58 -7.05 2.23
C ALA A 6 -5.16 -7.33 0.77
N LEU A 7 -4.14 -8.18 0.58
CA LEU A 7 -3.66 -8.61 -0.74
C LEU A 7 -4.72 -9.38 -1.53
N LEU A 8 -5.40 -10.33 -0.88
CA LEU A 8 -6.49 -11.07 -1.52
C LEU A 8 -7.63 -10.13 -1.96
N MET A 9 -7.94 -9.14 -1.12
CA MET A 9 -8.97 -8.15 -1.44
C MET A 9 -8.57 -7.25 -2.60
N GLU A 10 -7.30 -6.83 -2.64
CA GLU A 10 -6.75 -6.09 -3.77
C GLU A 10 -6.89 -6.87 -5.08
N ALA A 11 -6.45 -8.13 -5.10
CA ALA A 11 -6.56 -8.99 -6.27
C ALA A 11 -8.03 -9.16 -6.71
N PHE A 12 -8.95 -9.37 -5.76
CA PHE A 12 -10.38 -9.47 -6.08
C PHE A 12 -10.95 -8.17 -6.65
N MET A 13 -10.58 -7.02 -6.10
CA MET A 13 -11.02 -5.72 -6.61
C MET A 13 -10.48 -5.47 -8.02
N MET A 14 -9.21 -5.79 -8.30
CA MET A 14 -8.66 -5.58 -9.64
C MET A 14 -9.23 -6.55 -10.69
N TYR A 15 -9.33 -7.84 -10.38
CA TYR A 15 -9.63 -8.87 -11.38
C TYR A 15 -11.12 -9.20 -11.52
N MET A 16 -11.98 -8.75 -10.60
CA MET A 16 -13.42 -9.07 -10.62
C MET A 16 -14.32 -7.81 -10.61
N PRO A 17 -14.15 -6.88 -11.58
CA PRO A 17 -14.98 -5.69 -11.67
C PRO A 17 -16.47 -6.02 -11.82
N GLY A 18 -17.30 -5.40 -11.00
CA GLY A 18 -18.75 -5.57 -10.94
C GLY A 18 -19.23 -6.84 -10.22
N ALA A 19 -18.38 -7.87 -10.08
CA ALA A 19 -18.79 -9.15 -9.48
C ALA A 19 -18.80 -9.12 -7.95
N ILE A 20 -18.06 -8.19 -7.34
CA ILE A 20 -17.93 -8.06 -5.89
C ILE A 20 -18.58 -6.79 -5.32
N ASP A 21 -19.36 -6.06 -6.11
CA ASP A 21 -20.03 -4.81 -5.68
C ASP A 21 -20.84 -4.99 -4.39
N GLU A 22 -21.51 -6.13 -4.23
CA GLU A 22 -22.29 -6.45 -3.03
C GLU A 22 -21.42 -6.76 -1.80
N LEU A 23 -20.16 -7.16 -2.01
CA LEU A 23 -19.22 -7.51 -0.94
C LEU A 23 -18.44 -6.30 -0.45
N VAL A 24 -18.12 -5.33 -1.33
CA VAL A 24 -17.31 -4.15 -0.97
C VAL A 24 -17.84 -3.42 0.28
N PRO A 25 -19.15 -3.08 0.39
CA PRO A 25 -19.68 -2.44 1.60
C PRO A 25 -19.47 -3.26 2.89
N ARG A 26 -19.60 -4.58 2.81
CA ARG A 26 -19.43 -5.48 3.98
C ARG A 26 -17.97 -5.53 4.43
N LEU A 27 -17.05 -5.52 3.48
CA LEU A 27 -15.62 -5.49 3.74
C LEU A 27 -15.21 -4.16 4.35
N LEU A 28 -15.71 -3.05 3.81
CA LEU A 28 -15.52 -1.72 4.39
C LEU A 28 -16.05 -1.65 5.82
N ASP A 29 -17.24 -2.19 6.09
CA ASP A 29 -17.77 -2.25 7.45
C ASP A 29 -16.81 -3.01 8.37
N LEU A 30 -16.34 -4.20 7.97
CA LEU A 30 -15.43 -5.01 8.78
C LEU A 30 -14.15 -4.26 9.13
N VAL A 31 -13.57 -3.54 8.17
CA VAL A 31 -12.35 -2.74 8.36
C VAL A 31 -12.61 -1.51 9.23
N LEU A 32 -13.67 -0.75 8.96
CA LEU A 32 -13.99 0.45 9.74
C LEU A 32 -14.27 0.13 11.21
N HIS A 33 -14.86 -1.03 11.52
CA HIS A 33 -15.05 -1.50 12.89
C HIS A 33 -13.73 -1.74 13.66
N GLN A 34 -12.58 -1.85 12.98
CA GLN A 34 -11.26 -2.01 13.60
C GLN A 34 -10.57 -0.67 13.85
N ILE A 35 -10.77 0.31 12.97
CA ILE A 35 -10.08 1.60 13.02
C ILE A 35 -10.86 2.63 13.85
N VAL A 36 -12.19 2.60 13.79
CA VAL A 36 -13.03 3.61 14.45
C VAL A 36 -13.15 3.29 15.94
N PRO A 37 -12.74 4.20 16.84
CA PRO A 37 -12.92 4.01 18.28
C PRO A 37 -14.41 3.92 18.61
N ARG A 38 -14.81 2.95 19.45
CA ARG A 38 -16.21 2.87 19.89
C ARG A 38 -16.46 3.80 21.06
N ALA A 39 -17.69 4.26 21.22
CA ALA A 39 -18.11 5.06 22.37
C ALA A 39 -18.07 4.28 23.69
N ASP A 40 -18.06 2.94 23.67
CA ASP A 40 -17.97 2.07 24.85
C ASP A 40 -16.51 1.73 25.26
N THR A 41 -15.52 2.09 24.45
CA THR A 41 -14.09 2.01 24.80
C THR A 41 -13.66 3.27 25.54
N GLU A 42 -14.24 3.49 26.72
CA GLU A 42 -13.73 4.43 27.71
C GLU A 42 -12.39 3.91 28.24
N GLY A 43 -11.29 4.64 28.01
CA GLY A 43 -10.00 4.35 28.65
C GLY A 43 -10.04 4.63 30.15
N GLU A 44 -9.00 4.22 30.89
CA GLU A 44 -8.88 4.62 32.30
C GLU A 44 -8.91 6.17 32.41
N PRO A 45 -9.62 6.71 33.42
CA PRO A 45 -9.69 8.15 33.61
C PRO A 45 -8.29 8.70 33.90
N ASN A 46 -7.89 9.71 33.12
CA ASN A 46 -6.70 10.50 33.38
C ASN A 46 -6.79 11.11 34.80
N PRO A 47 -5.65 11.46 35.43
CA PRO A 47 -5.64 12.12 36.74
C PRO A 47 -6.39 13.46 36.80
N ASP A 48 -6.77 14.03 35.66
CA ASP A 48 -7.60 15.24 35.54
C ASP A 48 -9.12 14.95 35.41
N GLY A 49 -9.54 13.69 35.35
CA GLY A 49 -10.94 13.28 35.18
C GLY A 49 -11.43 13.17 33.73
N THR A 50 -10.56 13.35 32.73
CA THR A 50 -10.88 13.09 31.32
C THR A 50 -10.72 11.61 30.98
N VAL A 51 -11.65 11.08 30.19
CA VAL A 51 -11.58 9.70 29.68
C VAL A 51 -11.02 9.75 28.27
N ALA A 52 -9.84 9.14 28.06
CA ALA A 52 -9.28 9.00 26.72
C ALA A 52 -10.07 7.93 25.95
N ILE A 53 -10.67 8.31 24.82
CA ILE A 53 -11.25 7.33 23.88
C ILE A 53 -10.08 6.60 23.22
N ARG A 54 -9.86 5.33 23.57
CA ARG A 54 -8.78 4.53 22.98
C ARG A 54 -9.25 3.87 21.68
N PRO A 55 -8.50 3.99 20.56
CA PRO A 55 -8.76 3.17 19.38
C PRO A 55 -8.52 1.69 19.73
N ARG A 56 -9.19 0.78 18.99
CA ARG A 56 -9.01 -0.68 19.19
C ARG A 56 -7.59 -1.15 18.85
N ILE A 57 -6.88 -0.38 18.01
CA ILE A 57 -5.53 -0.65 17.56
C ILE A 57 -4.72 0.62 17.78
N GLU A 58 -3.56 0.50 18.42
CA GLU A 58 -2.67 1.64 18.69
C GLU A 58 -2.12 2.22 17.37
N GLU A 59 -2.00 3.55 17.30
CA GLU A 59 -1.74 4.32 16.06
C GLU A 59 -0.38 4.04 15.40
N SER A 60 0.53 3.34 16.09
CA SER A 60 1.85 2.95 15.59
C SER A 60 1.87 1.57 14.91
N ASN A 61 0.75 0.85 14.83
CA ASN A 61 0.74 -0.47 14.20
C ASN A 61 0.65 -0.38 12.66
N SER A 62 1.53 -1.08 11.95
CA SER A 62 1.47 -1.40 10.50
C SER A 62 0.07 -1.81 10.02
N ILE A 63 -0.71 -2.44 10.89
CA ILE A 63 -2.10 -2.83 10.68
C ILE A 63 -3.00 -1.64 10.27
N HIS A 64 -2.75 -0.43 10.78
CA HIS A 64 -3.52 0.76 10.35
C HIS A 64 -3.29 1.09 8.88
N ILE A 65 -2.06 0.93 8.39
CA ILE A 65 -1.71 1.15 6.99
C ILE A 65 -2.44 0.13 6.12
N LEU A 66 -2.42 -1.16 6.49
CA LEU A 66 -3.15 -2.22 5.77
C LEU A 66 -4.67 -1.97 5.68
N PHE A 67 -5.25 -1.39 6.74
CA PHE A 67 -6.66 -1.02 6.73
C PHE A 67 -6.96 0.21 5.88
N LEU A 68 -6.08 1.20 5.88
CA LEU A 68 -6.18 2.33 4.96
C LEU A 68 -6.06 1.84 3.50
N GLU A 69 -5.09 0.98 3.20
CA GLU A 69 -4.91 0.35 1.88
C GLU A 69 -6.17 -0.36 1.41
N THR A 70 -6.86 -1.06 2.31
CA THR A 70 -8.13 -1.72 1.97
C THR A 70 -9.19 -0.73 1.49
N VAL A 71 -9.35 0.40 2.19
CA VAL A 71 -10.33 1.44 1.80
C VAL A 71 -9.86 2.16 0.52
N ILE A 72 -8.56 2.38 0.37
CA ILE A 72 -7.94 2.94 -0.84
C ILE A 72 -8.18 2.03 -2.04
N ASN A 73 -8.00 0.72 -1.89
CA ASN A 73 -8.31 -0.29 -2.91
C ASN A 73 -9.80 -0.25 -3.31
N ALA A 74 -10.71 -0.10 -2.33
CA ALA A 74 -12.13 0.07 -2.63
C ALA A 74 -12.43 1.40 -3.38
N LEU A 75 -11.66 2.46 -3.15
CA LEU A 75 -11.74 3.72 -3.91
C LEU A 75 -11.22 3.57 -5.34
N ILE A 76 -10.16 2.78 -5.56
CA ILE A 76 -9.65 2.45 -6.91
C ILE A 76 -10.71 1.65 -7.67
N TYR A 77 -11.32 0.67 -7.01
CA TYR A 77 -12.34 -0.21 -7.57
C TYR A 77 -13.60 0.53 -8.02
N ASN A 78 -14.24 1.23 -7.09
CA ASN A 78 -15.48 1.96 -7.35
C ASN A 78 -15.58 3.15 -6.38
N PRO A 79 -15.04 4.33 -6.76
CA PRO A 79 -14.96 5.47 -5.85
C PRO A 79 -16.35 5.95 -5.44
N LEU A 80 -17.33 5.92 -6.35
CA LEU A 80 -18.69 6.38 -6.04
C LEU A 80 -19.38 5.48 -5.01
N LEU A 81 -19.30 4.16 -5.18
CA LEU A 81 -19.85 3.20 -4.20
C LEU A 81 -19.20 3.38 -2.83
N THR A 82 -17.87 3.45 -2.79
CA THR A 82 -17.09 3.56 -1.56
C THR A 82 -17.36 4.87 -0.82
N LEU A 83 -17.36 6.00 -1.53
CA LEU A 83 -17.66 7.30 -0.95
C LEU A 83 -19.09 7.37 -0.39
N ASN A 84 -20.07 6.87 -1.14
CA ASN A 84 -21.47 6.83 -0.68
C ASN A 84 -21.62 5.97 0.58
N HIS A 85 -20.96 4.81 0.63
CA HIS A 85 -20.98 3.94 1.80
C HIS A 85 -20.35 4.61 3.02
N LEU A 86 -19.17 5.23 2.86
CA LEU A 86 -18.51 5.98 3.92
C LEU A 86 -19.35 7.15 4.44
N GLN A 87 -20.08 7.85 3.57
CA GLN A 87 -21.01 8.91 3.97
C GLN A 87 -22.20 8.36 4.77
N GLN A 88 -22.80 7.26 4.33
CA GLN A 88 -23.93 6.62 5.02
C GLN A 88 -23.55 6.13 6.42
N ARG A 89 -22.28 5.77 6.62
CA ARG A 89 -21.72 5.37 7.92
C ARG A 89 -21.19 6.54 8.76
N GLU A 90 -21.27 7.77 8.26
CA GLU A 90 -20.68 8.97 8.86
C GLU A 90 -19.15 8.86 9.10
N GLN A 91 -18.47 7.97 8.35
CA GLN A 91 -17.03 7.69 8.50
C GLN A 91 -16.16 8.40 7.47
N LEU A 92 -16.74 9.07 6.47
CA LEU A 92 -15.97 9.73 5.41
C LEU A 92 -14.94 10.72 5.97
N ASN A 93 -15.35 11.63 6.86
CA ASN A 93 -14.45 12.64 7.41
C ASN A 93 -13.35 12.01 8.28
N PHE A 94 -13.69 10.97 9.04
CA PHE A 94 -12.73 10.22 9.84
C PHE A 94 -11.68 9.56 8.96
N PHE A 95 -12.11 8.86 7.91
CA PHE A 95 -11.22 8.21 6.95
C PHE A 95 -10.32 9.24 6.25
N LEU A 96 -10.87 10.32 5.69
CA LEU A 96 -10.08 11.35 5.00
C LEU A 96 -9.05 12.01 5.92
N GLY A 97 -9.45 12.31 7.17
CA GLY A 97 -8.54 12.85 8.17
C GLY A 97 -7.38 11.90 8.47
N ARG A 98 -7.66 10.61 8.64
CA ARG A 98 -6.65 9.57 8.86
C ARG A 98 -5.76 9.39 7.64
N TRP A 99 -6.34 9.18 6.47
CA TRP A 99 -5.61 8.95 5.23
C TRP A 99 -4.64 10.10 4.94
N PHE A 100 -5.10 11.36 5.03
CA PHE A 100 -4.25 12.52 4.79
C PHE A 100 -3.19 12.75 5.86
N ALA A 101 -3.45 12.38 7.12
CA ALA A 101 -2.45 12.43 8.18
C ALA A 101 -1.32 11.39 7.98
N HIS A 102 -1.59 10.31 7.25
CA HIS A 102 -0.65 9.20 7.03
C HIS A 102 0.03 9.27 5.65
N LEU A 103 -0.21 10.31 4.84
CA LEU A 103 0.40 10.41 3.50
C LEU A 103 1.93 10.34 3.52
N ASP A 104 2.56 10.90 4.55
CA ASP A 104 4.02 10.88 4.71
C ASP A 104 4.57 9.53 5.17
N ARG A 105 3.70 8.64 5.66
CA ARG A 105 4.06 7.28 6.11
C ARG A 105 4.01 6.26 4.96
N PHE A 106 3.35 6.57 3.85
CA PHE A 106 3.38 5.74 2.64
C PHE A 106 4.73 5.88 1.92
N ARG A 107 5.72 5.14 2.42
CA ARG A 107 7.10 5.16 1.90
C ARG A 107 7.31 4.19 0.75
N ARG A 108 6.57 3.07 0.77
CA ARG A 108 6.65 1.99 -0.20
C ARG A 108 6.19 2.38 -1.60
N VAL A 109 6.73 1.72 -2.62
CA VAL A 109 6.30 1.96 -4.01
C VAL A 109 4.82 1.59 -4.16
N HIS A 110 4.44 0.46 -3.57
CA HIS A 110 3.07 -0.04 -3.57
C HIS A 110 2.08 0.96 -2.95
N ASP A 111 2.37 1.44 -1.75
CA ASP A 111 1.50 2.36 -1.02
C ASP A 111 1.25 3.67 -1.79
N ARG A 112 2.32 4.23 -2.36
CA ARG A 112 2.24 5.44 -3.18
C ARG A 112 1.44 5.22 -4.44
N ARG A 113 1.63 4.07 -5.11
CA ARG A 113 0.85 3.64 -6.28
C ARG A 113 -0.64 3.59 -5.94
N LEU A 114 -1.03 2.92 -4.85
CA LEU A 114 -2.42 2.85 -4.42
C LEU A 114 -3.01 4.24 -4.15
N CYS A 115 -2.30 5.09 -3.42
CA CYS A 115 -2.74 6.46 -3.12
C CYS A 115 -2.96 7.28 -4.40
N ILE A 116 -2.01 7.21 -5.34
CA ILE A 116 -2.09 7.87 -6.64
C ILE A 116 -3.33 7.42 -7.40
N LEU A 117 -3.55 6.10 -7.50
CA LEU A 117 -4.67 5.55 -8.26
C LEU A 117 -6.01 5.93 -7.63
N ALA A 118 -6.13 5.86 -6.30
CA ALA A 118 -7.36 6.21 -5.59
C ALA A 118 -7.69 7.71 -5.71
N LEU A 119 -6.71 8.59 -5.47
CA LEU A 119 -6.89 10.03 -5.62
C LEU A 119 -7.27 10.38 -7.06
N THR A 120 -6.61 9.76 -8.04
CA THR A 120 -6.94 9.91 -9.46
C THR A 120 -8.38 9.46 -9.73
N ALA A 121 -8.81 8.31 -9.21
CA ALA A 121 -10.17 7.81 -9.39
C ALA A 121 -11.23 8.78 -8.81
N ILE A 122 -10.97 9.35 -7.62
CA ILE A 122 -11.85 10.35 -7.00
C ILE A 122 -11.91 11.63 -7.84
N LEU A 123 -10.75 12.16 -8.27
CA LEU A 123 -10.66 13.44 -8.98
C LEU A 123 -11.33 13.40 -10.36
N HIS A 124 -11.38 12.23 -11.01
CA HIS A 124 -12.09 12.04 -12.27
C HIS A 124 -13.61 12.03 -12.13
N LEU A 125 -14.16 11.87 -10.93
CA LEU A 125 -15.60 11.98 -10.73
C LEU A 125 -16.10 13.39 -11.08
N PRO A 126 -17.33 13.50 -11.60
CA PRO A 126 -18.03 14.78 -11.70
C PRO A 126 -18.14 15.43 -10.32
N LEU A 127 -17.89 16.74 -10.24
CA LEU A 127 -17.84 17.47 -8.96
C LEU A 127 -19.18 17.39 -8.21
N ASP A 128 -20.30 17.31 -8.93
CA ASP A 128 -21.65 17.16 -8.39
C ASP A 128 -21.96 15.78 -7.82
N GLN A 129 -21.19 14.75 -8.21
CA GLN A 129 -21.28 13.40 -7.65
C GLN A 129 -20.42 13.22 -6.40
N LEU A 130 -19.50 14.15 -6.12
CA LEU A 130 -18.68 14.08 -4.93
C LEU A 130 -19.47 14.47 -3.67
N PRO A 131 -19.20 13.82 -2.53
CA PRO A 131 -19.60 14.30 -1.21
C PRO A 131 -19.31 15.79 -1.00
N ALA A 132 -20.20 16.51 -0.30
CA ALA A 132 -20.01 17.95 -0.03
C ALA A 132 -18.66 18.26 0.65
N THR A 133 -18.19 17.40 1.56
CA THR A 133 -16.86 17.51 2.16
C THR A 133 -15.76 17.51 1.09
N LEU A 134 -15.81 16.58 0.13
CA LEU A 134 -14.79 16.46 -0.91
C LEU A 134 -14.87 17.58 -1.95
N GLN A 135 -16.07 18.13 -2.20
CA GLN A 135 -16.19 19.33 -3.03
C GLN A 135 -15.48 20.53 -2.39
N GLN A 136 -15.60 20.70 -1.07
CA GLN A 136 -14.92 21.77 -0.32
C GLN A 136 -13.40 21.53 -0.24
N GLU A 137 -12.99 20.28 -0.08
CA GLU A 137 -11.59 19.86 0.03
C GLU A 137 -10.97 19.49 -1.34
N TYR A 138 -11.56 19.91 -2.47
CA TYR A 138 -11.09 19.49 -3.79
C TYR A 138 -9.65 19.93 -4.08
N ALA A 139 -9.27 21.14 -3.64
CA ALA A 139 -7.90 21.62 -3.73
C ALA A 139 -6.93 20.70 -2.96
N ARG A 140 -7.33 20.26 -1.76
CA ARG A 140 -6.53 19.38 -0.92
C ARG A 140 -6.37 17.98 -1.50
N LEU A 141 -7.39 17.44 -2.17
CA LEU A 141 -7.27 16.18 -2.92
C LEU A 141 -6.18 16.27 -3.99
N TRP A 142 -6.16 17.40 -4.71
CA TRP A 142 -5.18 17.64 -5.75
C TRP A 142 -3.77 17.87 -5.18
N GLU A 143 -3.64 18.65 -4.10
CA GLU A 143 -2.37 18.83 -3.38
C GLU A 143 -1.82 17.50 -2.84
N ALA A 144 -2.69 16.65 -2.29
CA ALA A 144 -2.31 15.31 -1.84
C ALA A 144 -1.80 14.46 -3.01
N LEU A 145 -2.45 14.51 -4.18
CA LEU A 145 -2.00 13.78 -5.36
C LEU A 145 -0.59 14.20 -5.77
N VAL A 146 -0.34 15.51 -5.89
CA VAL A 146 0.97 16.03 -6.28
C VAL A 146 2.04 15.60 -5.25
N LYS A 147 1.76 15.73 -3.95
CA LYS A 147 2.68 15.33 -2.88
C LYS A 147 3.06 13.84 -2.93
N VAL A 148 2.09 12.95 -3.20
CA VAL A 148 2.38 11.51 -3.31
C VAL A 148 3.24 11.22 -4.54
N TYR A 149 2.95 11.89 -5.67
CA TYR A 149 3.76 11.80 -6.89
C TYR A 149 5.20 12.30 -6.69
N GLU A 150 5.40 13.39 -5.95
CA GLU A 150 6.74 13.94 -5.67
C GLU A 150 7.68 12.94 -5.01
N GLY A 151 7.17 12.14 -4.07
CA GLY A 151 8.00 11.14 -3.39
C GLY A 151 8.01 9.76 -4.07
N LEU A 152 7.29 9.56 -5.18
CA LEU A 152 7.30 8.30 -5.91
C LEU A 152 8.71 7.94 -6.45
N PRO A 153 9.49 8.85 -7.08
CA PRO A 153 10.85 8.53 -7.50
C PRO A 153 11.77 8.09 -6.35
N ALA A 154 11.63 8.70 -5.18
CA ALA A 154 12.42 8.33 -4.00
C ALA A 154 12.06 6.92 -3.50
N ALA A 155 10.77 6.54 -3.54
CA ALA A 155 10.34 5.19 -3.21
C ALA A 155 10.87 4.15 -4.21
N ILE A 156 10.83 4.46 -5.52
CA ILE A 156 11.37 3.57 -6.57
C ILE A 156 12.86 3.33 -6.35
N LYS A 157 13.62 4.41 -6.14
CA LYS A 157 15.06 4.34 -5.84
C LYS A 157 15.35 3.51 -4.59
N ASN A 158 14.54 3.65 -3.53
CA ASN A 158 14.70 2.85 -2.32
C ASN A 158 14.43 1.36 -2.57
N ARG A 159 13.41 1.01 -3.38
CA ARG A 159 13.18 -0.38 -3.77
C ARG A 159 14.34 -0.96 -4.57
N GLU A 160 14.86 -0.21 -5.55
CA GLU A 160 16.03 -0.61 -6.36
C GLU A 160 17.29 -0.80 -5.49
N GLU A 161 17.48 0.03 -4.45
CA GLU A 161 18.58 -0.12 -3.49
C GLU A 161 18.45 -1.39 -2.65
N ILE A 162 17.24 -1.71 -2.17
CA ILE A 162 16.97 -2.93 -1.40
C ILE A 162 17.16 -4.18 -2.27
N GLU A 163 16.69 -4.16 -3.52
CA GLU A 163 16.89 -5.24 -4.49
C GLU A 163 18.38 -5.50 -4.74
N ALA A 164 19.15 -4.43 -5.00
CA ALA A 164 20.59 -4.53 -5.23
C ALA A 164 21.41 -4.89 -3.98
N GLU A 165 20.87 -4.72 -2.77
CA GLU A 165 21.49 -5.20 -1.54
C GLU A 165 21.26 -6.71 -1.38
N MET A 166 20.04 -7.18 -1.64
CA MET A 166 19.71 -8.62 -1.57
C MET A 166 20.49 -9.44 -2.61
N GLU A 167 20.62 -8.95 -3.84
CA GLU A 167 21.42 -9.62 -4.89
C GLU A 167 22.90 -9.77 -4.49
N ARG A 168 23.45 -8.85 -3.71
CA ARG A 168 24.86 -8.94 -3.25
C ARG A 168 25.04 -9.91 -2.09
N ASP A 169 24.05 -10.02 -1.22
CA ASP A 169 24.08 -10.96 -0.10
C ASP A 169 23.94 -12.41 -0.60
N ASP A 170 23.15 -12.65 -1.66
CA ASP A 170 23.03 -13.97 -2.29
C ASP A 170 24.32 -14.38 -3.04
N ASP A 171 25.09 -13.44 -3.60
CA ASP A 171 26.38 -13.70 -4.27
C ASP A 171 27.55 -14.03 -3.29
N ASP A 172 27.49 -13.58 -2.04
CA ASP A 172 28.54 -13.83 -1.02
C ASP A 172 28.40 -15.21 -0.32
N ASP A 173 27.29 -15.93 -0.54
CA ASP A 173 27.03 -17.28 -0.01
C ASP A 173 27.49 -18.42 -0.95
N GLU A 174 28.04 -18.12 -2.14
CA GLU A 174 28.56 -19.12 -3.10
C GLU A 174 30.04 -19.51 -2.93
N ASP A 175 30.75 -19.02 -1.90
CA ASP A 175 32.22 -19.19 -1.77
C ASP A 175 32.66 -20.05 -0.55
N ASP A 176 31.83 -21.01 -0.12
CA ASP A 176 32.20 -21.99 0.94
C ASP A 176 31.84 -23.46 0.59
N GLU A 177 32.06 -23.88 -0.67
CA GLU A 177 32.27 -25.29 -0.99
C GLU A 177 33.77 -25.65 -1.01
N ASP A 178 34.36 -25.89 0.17
CA ASP A 178 35.64 -26.62 0.27
C ASP A 178 35.53 -27.85 1.22
N GLU A 179 35.17 -28.97 0.60
CA GLU A 179 35.72 -30.32 0.78
C GLU A 179 36.27 -30.73 2.17
N THR A 180 35.49 -31.50 2.95
CA THR A 180 36.03 -32.68 3.69
C THR A 180 35.00 -33.81 3.83
N GLY A 181 35.33 -34.97 3.29
CA GLY A 181 34.39 -36.08 3.05
C GLY A 181 34.25 -37.15 4.13
N ALA A 182 33.31 -38.08 3.90
CA ALA A 182 33.47 -39.54 4.05
C ALA A 182 32.14 -40.30 3.84
N ALA A 183 32.06 -41.03 2.72
CA ALA A 183 31.51 -42.38 2.54
C ALA A 183 30.26 -42.83 3.35
N ASN A 184 29.15 -43.09 2.64
CA ASN A 184 28.71 -44.45 2.27
C ASN A 184 27.27 -44.51 1.73
N GLY A 185 27.10 -45.12 0.56
CA GLY A 185 25.99 -46.07 0.33
C GLY A 185 25.04 -45.81 -0.85
N ALA A 186 25.41 -46.35 -2.03
CA ALA A 186 24.57 -47.17 -2.94
C ALA A 186 23.15 -46.63 -3.34
N HIS A 187 22.70 -46.54 -4.60
CA HIS A 187 23.02 -47.26 -5.83
C HIS A 187 22.05 -46.81 -6.95
N LEU A 188 22.58 -46.48 -8.14
CA LEU A 188 22.07 -46.57 -9.54
C LEU A 188 20.56 -46.30 -9.79
N ASN A 189 20.13 -45.45 -10.74
CA ASN A 189 20.25 -45.52 -12.22
C ASN A 189 19.20 -44.49 -12.74
N GLY A 190 19.31 -43.67 -13.78
CA GLY A 190 20.30 -43.43 -14.82
C GLY A 190 19.66 -42.52 -15.90
N ALA A 191 20.54 -41.96 -16.74
CA ALA A 191 20.27 -41.40 -18.07
C ALA A 191 19.41 -40.12 -18.20
N ASP A 192 20.13 -39.04 -18.53
CA ASP A 192 19.88 -38.15 -19.67
C ASP A 192 18.61 -37.28 -19.61
N ASP A 193 18.74 -36.08 -19.03
CA ASP A 193 18.33 -34.86 -19.72
C ASP A 193 19.11 -33.66 -19.17
N GLU A 194 19.34 -32.67 -20.02
CA GLU A 194 20.21 -31.52 -19.83
C GLU A 194 19.78 -30.64 -18.64
N ASP A 195 20.76 -30.23 -17.82
CA ASP A 195 20.62 -29.34 -16.66
C ASP A 195 19.92 -28.00 -17.03
N VAL A 196 18.61 -27.93 -16.77
CA VAL A 196 17.79 -26.69 -16.80
C VAL A 196 16.85 -26.69 -15.57
N GLU A 197 17.37 -27.06 -14.39
CA GLU A 197 16.57 -27.07 -13.15
C GLU A 197 16.94 -25.93 -12.19
N ASP A 198 18.11 -25.29 -12.32
CA ASP A 198 18.59 -24.33 -11.31
C ASP A 198 17.90 -22.96 -11.34
N GLU A 199 17.51 -22.43 -12.52
CA GLU A 199 16.84 -21.12 -12.62
C GLU A 199 15.35 -21.17 -12.24
N GLU A 200 14.64 -22.26 -12.58
CA GLU A 200 13.23 -22.42 -12.23
C GLU A 200 13.05 -22.72 -10.74
N ASP A 201 13.98 -23.46 -10.13
CA ASP A 201 13.94 -23.76 -8.70
C ASP A 201 14.29 -22.53 -7.84
N ALA A 202 15.26 -21.70 -8.26
CA ALA A 202 15.53 -20.42 -7.60
C ALA A 202 14.35 -19.43 -7.72
N TYR A 203 13.68 -19.41 -8.87
CA TYR A 203 12.47 -18.63 -9.07
C TYR A 203 11.29 -19.13 -8.20
N LEU A 204 11.13 -20.45 -8.06
CA LEU A 204 10.09 -21.04 -7.22
C LEU A 204 10.37 -20.86 -5.72
N ASP A 205 11.63 -20.96 -5.29
CA ASP A 205 12.03 -20.72 -3.91
C ASP A 205 11.86 -19.23 -3.54
N SER A 206 12.28 -18.31 -4.42
CA SER A 206 12.06 -16.87 -4.22
C SER A 206 10.56 -16.50 -4.19
N LEU A 207 9.72 -17.06 -5.07
CA LEU A 207 8.26 -16.90 -5.02
C LEU A 207 7.66 -17.42 -3.71
N THR A 208 8.14 -18.57 -3.24
CA THR A 208 7.68 -19.18 -1.99
C THR A 208 8.08 -18.34 -0.80
N ARG A 209 9.30 -17.81 -0.79
CA ARG A 209 9.85 -16.94 0.26
C ARG A 209 9.12 -15.60 0.34
N SER A 210 8.88 -14.96 -0.80
CA SER A 210 8.14 -13.70 -0.92
C SER A 210 6.67 -13.86 -0.57
N GLY A 211 6.03 -14.95 -1.04
CA GLY A 211 4.66 -15.30 -0.66
C GLY A 211 4.51 -15.54 0.84
N MET A 212 5.50 -16.18 1.48
CA MET A 212 5.47 -16.46 2.92
C MET A 212 5.71 -15.18 3.75
N ARG A 213 6.68 -14.33 3.37
CA ARG A 213 6.95 -13.04 4.03
C ARG A 213 5.73 -12.12 3.97
N SER A 214 5.15 -11.99 2.77
CA SER A 214 3.98 -11.15 2.52
C SER A 214 2.71 -11.66 3.23
N TRP A 215 2.59 -12.97 3.47
CA TRP A 215 1.43 -13.56 4.15
C TRP A 215 1.54 -13.51 5.69
N ASN A 216 2.73 -13.78 6.24
CA ASN A 216 2.97 -13.77 7.69
C ASN A 216 3.08 -12.37 8.27
N GLY A 217 3.57 -11.38 7.52
CA GLY A 217 3.94 -10.07 8.09
C GLY A 217 5.15 -10.15 9.03
N GLU A 218 5.93 -11.23 8.93
CA GLU A 218 7.20 -11.44 9.62
C GLU A 218 8.32 -11.21 8.61
N GLY A 219 8.71 -9.95 8.47
CA GLY A 219 9.93 -9.54 7.76
C GLY A 219 11.18 -9.53 8.66
N GLY A 220 11.09 -10.02 9.90
CA GLY A 220 12.21 -10.01 10.84
C GLY A 220 12.97 -11.33 10.86
N THR A 221 14.23 -11.32 10.45
CA THR A 221 15.21 -12.25 11.01
C THR A 221 15.28 -11.98 12.52
N TYR A 222 14.93 -12.95 13.35
CA TYR A 222 15.07 -12.86 14.80
C TYR A 222 16.54 -12.71 15.19
N GLY A 223 17.01 -11.47 15.30
CA GLY A 223 18.09 -11.08 16.18
C GLY A 223 17.48 -10.86 17.57
N ASP A 224 17.79 -11.76 18.50
CA ASP A 224 17.47 -11.63 19.92
C ASP A 224 18.27 -10.46 20.51
N ASP A 225 17.75 -9.24 20.40
CA ASP A 225 18.17 -8.09 21.21
C ASP A 225 16.91 -7.32 21.64
N ASP A 226 16.55 -7.51 22.91
CA ASP A 226 15.55 -6.75 23.65
C ASP A 226 15.98 -5.26 23.74
N ASP A 227 15.60 -4.44 22.76
CA ASP A 227 15.52 -2.99 22.93
C ASP A 227 14.11 -2.51 22.53
N ASP A 228 13.34 -2.13 23.55
CA ASP A 228 12.03 -1.47 23.48
C ASP A 228 12.18 -0.07 22.82
N ASP A 229 12.35 -0.02 21.49
CA ASP A 229 12.09 1.18 20.69
C ASP A 229 10.77 1.00 19.93
N ASP A 230 9.72 1.62 20.44
CA ASP A 230 8.35 1.70 19.88
C ASP A 230 8.26 2.42 18.49
N GLU A 231 9.35 2.46 17.71
CA GLU A 231 9.44 3.14 16.41
C GLU A 231 9.42 2.22 15.17
N ASP A 232 9.42 0.88 15.31
CA ASP A 232 9.71 -0.05 14.19
C ASP A 232 8.60 -1.04 13.78
N TYR A 233 7.33 -0.61 13.77
CA TYR A 233 6.24 -1.35 13.10
C TYR A 233 5.79 -0.69 11.80
N MET A 234 6.72 -0.13 11.02
CA MET A 234 6.44 0.31 9.65
C MET A 234 6.47 -0.88 8.70
N LEU A 235 5.59 -0.90 7.70
CA LEU A 235 5.66 -1.93 6.65
C LEU A 235 6.91 -1.68 5.81
N GLU A 236 7.77 -2.70 5.72
CA GLU A 236 8.96 -2.68 4.90
C GLU A 236 8.62 -2.86 3.42
N GLU A 237 9.48 -2.34 2.55
CA GLU A 237 9.40 -2.56 1.10
C GLU A 237 9.86 -4.00 0.80
N ASP A 238 9.01 -4.75 0.11
CA ASP A 238 9.36 -6.06 -0.43
C ASP A 238 9.64 -5.89 -1.94
N PRO A 239 10.91 -5.96 -2.39
CA PRO A 239 11.26 -5.72 -3.79
C PRO A 239 10.65 -6.76 -4.74
N TYR A 240 10.40 -7.98 -4.25
CA TYR A 240 9.83 -9.09 -4.99
C TYR A 240 8.30 -9.10 -5.00
N TYR A 241 7.67 -8.22 -4.21
CA TYR A 241 6.23 -8.07 -4.26
C TYR A 241 5.81 -7.35 -5.56
N GLU A 242 5.08 -8.07 -6.39
CA GLU A 242 4.40 -7.52 -7.56
C GLU A 242 2.91 -7.31 -7.27
N SER A 243 2.47 -6.07 -7.34
CA SER A 243 1.04 -5.76 -7.30
C SER A 243 0.45 -5.85 -8.72
N PRO A 244 -0.80 -6.32 -8.85
CA PRO A 244 -1.55 -6.24 -10.11
C PRO A 244 -1.52 -4.84 -10.76
N TYR A 245 -1.43 -3.78 -9.96
CA TYR A 245 -1.38 -2.39 -10.43
C TYR A 245 -0.03 -1.96 -11.02
N ASP A 246 1.00 -2.79 -10.95
CA ASP A 246 2.37 -2.41 -11.33
C ASP A 246 2.52 -2.13 -12.82
N SER A 247 1.66 -2.76 -13.62
CA SER A 247 1.53 -2.53 -15.06
C SER A 247 1.04 -1.12 -15.44
N ILE A 248 0.55 -0.32 -14.49
CA ILE A 248 -0.02 1.01 -14.77
C ILE A 248 1.08 2.09 -14.78
N PRO A 249 1.29 2.81 -15.90
CA PRO A 249 2.34 3.83 -16.00
C PRO A 249 1.94 5.13 -15.28
N LEU A 250 2.26 5.23 -13.98
CA LEU A 250 1.82 6.32 -13.10
C LEU A 250 2.19 7.71 -13.61
N PHE A 251 3.44 7.95 -14.03
CA PHE A 251 3.85 9.28 -14.54
C PHE A 251 3.02 9.74 -15.75
N SER A 252 2.68 8.81 -16.66
CA SER A 252 1.82 9.11 -17.81
C SER A 252 0.39 9.40 -17.34
N ARG A 253 -0.13 8.61 -16.39
CA ARG A 253 -1.45 8.83 -15.77
C ARG A 253 -1.56 10.18 -15.08
N PHE A 254 -0.51 10.64 -14.40
CA PHE A 254 -0.49 11.97 -13.79
C PHE A 254 -0.68 13.06 -14.84
N ARG A 255 0.14 13.04 -15.89
CA ARG A 255 0.11 14.03 -16.97
C ARG A 255 -1.25 14.05 -17.66
N GLU A 256 -1.82 12.87 -17.94
CA GLU A 256 -3.17 12.73 -18.48
C GLU A 256 -4.22 13.34 -17.55
N THR A 257 -4.16 13.02 -16.26
CA THR A 257 -5.09 13.54 -15.24
C THR A 257 -5.00 15.06 -15.15
N ALA A 258 -3.79 15.62 -15.05
CA ALA A 258 -3.56 17.06 -14.99
C ALA A 258 -4.13 17.77 -16.22
N ALA A 259 -3.92 17.21 -17.41
CA ALA A 259 -4.45 17.76 -18.65
C ALA A 259 -5.98 17.70 -18.71
N GLN A 260 -6.58 16.56 -18.36
CA GLN A 260 -8.04 16.38 -18.35
C GLN A 260 -8.73 17.30 -17.35
N LEU A 261 -8.22 17.38 -16.11
CA LEU A 261 -8.79 18.24 -15.08
C LEU A 261 -8.57 19.73 -15.36
N SER A 262 -7.46 20.11 -16.00
CA SER A 262 -7.24 21.48 -16.45
C SER A 262 -8.20 21.92 -17.56
N ALA A 263 -8.72 20.96 -18.35
CA ALA A 263 -9.72 21.24 -19.39
C ALA A 263 -11.15 21.34 -18.83
N ARG A 264 -11.39 20.91 -17.59
CA ARG A 264 -12.70 20.88 -16.94
C ARG A 264 -13.04 22.24 -16.30
N PRO A 265 -14.05 22.99 -16.77
CA PRO A 265 -14.30 24.37 -16.32
C PRO A 265 -14.66 24.51 -14.83
N ASP A 266 -15.26 23.48 -14.24
CA ASP A 266 -15.66 23.40 -12.84
C ASP A 266 -14.47 23.36 -11.87
N VAL A 267 -13.33 22.81 -12.30
CA VAL A 267 -12.16 22.56 -11.43
C VAL A 267 -10.85 23.14 -11.95
N ALA A 268 -10.80 23.60 -13.22
CA ALA A 268 -9.58 24.08 -13.89
C ALA A 268 -8.82 25.15 -13.10
N ASN A 269 -9.53 26.12 -12.51
CA ASN A 269 -8.89 27.20 -11.75
C ASN A 269 -8.13 26.67 -10.51
N VAL A 270 -8.70 25.67 -9.83
CA VAL A 270 -8.09 25.05 -8.66
C VAL A 270 -6.86 24.25 -9.07
N VAL A 271 -6.98 23.44 -10.12
CA VAL A 271 -5.88 22.63 -10.65
C VAL A 271 -4.70 23.50 -11.08
N GLN A 272 -4.97 24.55 -11.86
CA GLN A 272 -3.95 25.49 -12.33
C GLN A 272 -3.28 26.26 -11.19
N HIS A 273 -4.05 26.65 -10.17
CA HIS A 273 -3.49 27.31 -9.00
C HIS A 273 -2.49 26.41 -8.28
N VAL A 274 -2.84 25.16 -8.00
CA VAL A 274 -1.94 24.23 -7.29
C VAL A 274 -0.74 23.83 -8.15
N LEU A 275 -0.92 23.61 -9.46
CA LEU A 275 0.20 23.34 -10.36
C LEU A 275 1.21 24.50 -10.39
N SER A 276 0.74 25.74 -10.30
CA SER A 276 1.62 26.91 -10.27
C SER A 276 2.37 27.07 -8.94
N THR A 277 1.80 26.62 -7.82
CA THR A 277 2.48 26.70 -6.51
C THR A 277 3.48 25.56 -6.31
N GLN A 278 3.32 24.44 -7.03
CA GLN A 278 4.19 23.26 -6.93
C GLN A 278 5.04 23.04 -8.20
N THR A 279 5.62 24.12 -8.74
CA THR A 279 6.27 24.19 -10.08
C THR A 279 7.44 23.20 -10.28
N THR A 280 8.06 22.68 -9.23
CA THR A 280 9.16 21.72 -9.33
C THR A 280 8.73 20.38 -9.95
N VAL A 281 7.51 19.92 -9.66
CA VAL A 281 7.01 18.57 -10.01
C VAL A 281 6.67 18.42 -11.48
N VAL A 282 6.12 19.49 -12.08
CA VAL A 282 5.62 19.46 -13.46
C VAL A 282 6.76 19.42 -14.49
N ASN A 283 7.94 19.91 -14.12
CA ASN A 283 9.09 20.00 -15.03
C ASN A 283 9.98 18.76 -15.00
N GLU A 284 9.93 17.96 -13.94
CA GLU A 284 10.75 16.74 -13.77
C GLU A 284 9.99 15.44 -14.11
N ILE A 285 8.65 15.47 -14.12
CA ILE A 285 7.79 14.36 -14.59
C ILE A 285 7.60 14.41 -16.08
#